data_AF-A0A0J6F6R0-F1
#
_entry.id   AF-A0A0J6F6R0-F1
#
_cell.length_a   1.000
_cell.length_b   1.000
_cell.length_c   1.000
_cell.angle_alpha   90.00
_cell.angle_beta   90.00
_cell.angle_gamma   90.00
#
_symmetry.space_group_name_H-M   'P 1'
#
loop_
_entity.id
_entity.type
_entity.pdbx_description
1 polymer ?
#
loop_
_entity_poly.entity_id
_entity_poly.type
_entity_poly.pdbx_seq_one_letter_code
_entity_poly.pdbx_strand_id
1 'polypeptide(L)' 'QLREKRVGYRAQLTLSIGVGEGTENLIDLGELSQSGLDLALGRGGDQVAIKSINGNVRFYGGKTDPMEKRTRVRARV' A
#
# COMPACT_ATOMS: atom_id res chain seq x y z
N GLN A 1 14.98 -9.30 10.58
CA GLN A 1 16.09 -8.86 11.47
C GLN A 1 16.09 -7.36 11.81
N LEU A 2 15.06 -6.57 11.43
CA LEU A 2 14.97 -5.13 11.78
C LEU A 2 14.25 -4.84 13.10
N ARG A 3 13.55 -5.82 13.69
CA ARG A 3 12.70 -5.62 14.87
C ARG A 3 13.47 -5.54 16.20
N GLU A 4 14.71 -6.04 16.26
CA GLU A 4 15.50 -6.12 17.51
C GLU A 4 16.47 -4.95 17.76
N LYS A 5 16.82 -4.14 16.75
CA LYS A 5 17.77 -3.02 16.90
C LYS A 5 17.11 -1.72 17.39
N ARG A 6 16.18 -1.79 18.35
CA ARG A 6 15.56 -0.60 18.97
C ARG A 6 16.31 -0.07 20.20
N VAL A 7 17.41 -0.71 20.61
CA VAL A 7 18.23 -0.26 21.74
C VAL A 7 19.28 0.74 21.26
N GLY A 8 18.88 1.99 20.99
CA GLY A 8 19.85 3.08 20.78
C GLY A 8 19.36 4.26 19.94
N TYR A 9 18.48 4.04 18.96
CA TYR A 9 17.94 5.11 18.12
C TYR A 9 16.49 5.39 18.50
N ARG A 10 16.24 6.50 19.20
CA ARG A 10 14.90 7.08 19.40
C ARG A 10 14.36 7.75 18.13
N ALA A 11 14.61 7.16 16.95
CA ALA A 11 14.05 7.62 15.69
C ALA A 11 12.73 6.88 15.45
N GLN A 12 11.65 7.63 15.22
CA GLN A 12 10.39 7.06 14.76
C GLN A 12 10.57 6.69 13.28
N LEU A 13 10.81 5.40 13.01
CA LEU A 13 10.94 4.87 11.66
C LEU A 13 9.58 4.38 11.16
N THR A 14 9.17 4.86 10.00
CA THR A 14 7.98 4.40 9.26
C THR A 14 8.42 3.63 8.01
N LEU A 15 7.57 2.73 7.52
CA LEU A 15 7.83 1.96 6.31
C LEU A 15 6.69 2.19 5.31
N SER A 16 7.06 2.42 4.05
CA SER A 16 6.14 2.50 2.92
C SER A 16 6.46 1.36 1.97
N ILE A 17 5.43 0.63 1.52
CA ILE A 17 5.61 -0.61 0.76
C ILE A 17 4.69 -0.61 -0.46
N GLY A 18 5.22 -0.98 -1.62
CA GLY A 18 4.44 -1.25 -2.83
C GLY A 18 4.45 -2.74 -3.17
N VAL A 19 3.31 -3.30 -3.53
CA VAL A 19 3.14 -4.70 -3.91
C VAL A 19 2.40 -4.77 -5.24
N GLY A 20 2.97 -5.47 -6.22
CA GLY A 20 2.31 -5.77 -7.50
C GLY A 20 1.62 -7.13 -7.46
N GLU A 21 0.44 -7.26 -8.08
CA GLU A 21 -0.26 -8.55 -8.23
C GLU A 21 -0.96 -8.70 -9.60
N GLY A 22 -1.23 -9.95 -9.98
CA GLY A 22 -2.06 -10.27 -11.14
C GLY A 22 -1.32 -10.53 -12.45
N THR A 23 0.00 -10.69 -12.43
CA THR A 23 0.80 -11.13 -13.58
C THR A 23 1.90 -12.07 -13.13
N GLU A 24 2.29 -13.01 -14.00
CA GLU A 24 3.40 -13.94 -13.79
C GLU A 24 4.74 -13.35 -14.31
N ASN A 25 4.68 -12.27 -15.08
CA ASN A 25 5.86 -11.57 -15.57
C ASN A 25 6.49 -10.74 -14.43
N LEU A 26 7.74 -11.05 -14.11
CA LEU A 26 8.49 -10.37 -13.04
C LEU A 26 8.76 -8.90 -13.35
N ILE A 27 8.92 -8.53 -14.62
CA ILE A 27 9.15 -7.12 -15.02
C ILE A 27 7.90 -6.32 -14.70
N ASP A 28 6.73 -6.79 -15.14
CA ASP A 28 5.45 -6.13 -14.90
C ASP A 28 5.13 -6.07 -13.40
N LEU A 29 5.43 -7.13 -12.62
CA LEU A 29 5.32 -7.10 -11.16
C LEU A 29 6.24 -6.04 -10.53
N GLY A 30 7.45 -5.90 -11.05
CA GLY A 30 8.40 -4.85 -10.67
C GLY A 30 7.82 -3.47 -10.87
N GLU A 31 7.30 -3.18 -12.06
CA GLU A 31 6.67 -1.88 -12.38
C GLU A 31 5.42 -1.62 -11.54
N LEU A 32 4.57 -2.63 -11.33
CA LEU A 32 3.38 -2.52 -10.50
C LEU A 32 3.74 -2.24 -9.03
N SER A 33 4.74 -2.93 -8.50
CA SER A 33 5.21 -2.74 -7.12
C SER A 33 5.87 -1.38 -6.91
N GLN A 34 6.71 -0.92 -7.85
CA GLN A 34 7.30 0.42 -7.82
C GLN A 34 6.22 1.50 -7.86
N SER A 35 5.28 1.40 -8.81
CA SER A 35 4.16 2.33 -8.89
C SER A 35 3.29 2.29 -7.64
N GLY A 36 3.11 1.12 -7.01
CA GLY A 36 2.45 1.00 -5.71
C GLY A 36 3.18 1.77 -4.61
N LEU A 37 4.51 1.64 -4.53
CA LEU A 37 5.32 2.35 -3.55
C LEU A 37 5.18 3.87 -3.72
N ASP A 38 5.23 4.37 -4.96
CA ASP A 38 5.04 5.78 -5.27
C ASP A 38 3.67 6.30 -4.80
N LEU A 39 2.61 5.49 -4.98
CA LEU A 39 1.28 5.82 -4.50
C LEU A 39 1.23 5.88 -2.96
N ALA A 40 1.88 4.95 -2.26
CA ALA A 40 1.97 4.98 -0.81
C ALA A 40 2.71 6.22 -0.30
N LEU A 41 3.82 6.60 -0.95
CA LEU A 41 4.59 7.80 -0.62
C LEU A 41 3.81 9.09 -0.93
N GLY A 42 3.09 9.13 -2.06
CA GLY A 42 2.22 10.26 -2.42
C GLY A 42 1.07 10.50 -1.43
N ARG A 43 0.70 9.48 -0.63
CA ARG A 43 -0.29 9.57 0.45
C ARG A 43 0.31 9.88 1.83
N GLY A 44 1.58 10.30 1.89
CA GLY A 44 2.27 10.65 3.14
C GLY A 44 3.05 9.51 3.78
N GLY A 45 3.21 8.37 3.09
CA GLY A 45 3.97 7.22 3.58
C GLY A 45 3.27 6.45 4.71
N ASP A 46 4.02 5.59 5.39
CA ASP A 46 3.54 4.72 6.49
C ASP A 46 2.37 3.79 6.07
N GLN A 47 2.38 3.36 4.81
CA GLN A 47 1.30 2.61 4.18
C GLN A 47 1.84 1.55 3.23
N VAL A 48 1.02 0.52 3.00
CA VAL A 48 1.21 -0.51 1.99
C VAL A 48 0.20 -0.28 0.88
N ALA A 49 0.65 -0.20 -0.37
CA ALA A 49 -0.19 -0.14 -1.55
C ALA A 49 -0.04 -1.42 -2.38
N ILE A 50 -1.15 -2.09 -2.65
CA ILE A 50 -1.23 -3.29 -3.47
C ILE A 50 -1.88 -2.91 -4.80
N LYS A 51 -1.12 -2.98 -5.90
CA LYS A 51 -1.55 -2.62 -7.24
C LYS A 51 -1.74 -3.88 -8.09
N SER A 52 -2.96 -4.07 -8.57
CA SER A 52 -3.31 -5.11 -9.53
C SER A 52 -3.04 -4.64 -10.95
N ILE A 53 -2.67 -5.56 -11.84
CA ILE A 53 -2.58 -5.31 -13.29
C ILE A 53 -3.89 -4.73 -13.88
N ASN A 54 -5.03 -5.03 -13.26
CA ASN A 54 -6.34 -4.51 -13.67
C ASN A 54 -6.57 -3.04 -13.29
N GLY A 55 -5.53 -2.36 -12.76
CA GLY A 55 -5.58 -0.95 -12.35
C GLY A 55 -6.17 -0.72 -10.95
N ASN A 56 -6.72 -1.75 -10.30
CA ASN A 56 -7.22 -1.64 -8.93
C ASN A 56 -6.07 -1.48 -7.94
N VAL A 57 -6.25 -0.56 -6.98
CA VAL A 57 -5.27 -0.33 -5.90
C VAL A 57 -5.95 -0.47 -4.56
N ARG A 58 -5.30 -1.19 -3.64
CA ARG A 58 -5.73 -1.36 -2.24
C ARG A 58 -4.65 -0.81 -1.32
N PHE A 59 -5.05 -0.07 -0.30
CA PHE A 59 -4.13 0.50 0.69
C PHE A 59 -4.38 -0.07 2.08
N TYR A 60 -3.30 -0.28 2.83
CA TYR A 60 -3.33 -0.77 4.21
C TYR A 60 -2.32 0.02 5.06
N GLY A 61 -2.67 0.35 6.31
CA GLY A 61 -1.81 1.11 7.22
C GLY A 61 -2.11 2.61 7.25
N GLY A 62 -1.24 3.38 7.92
CA GLY A 62 -1.36 4.82 8.14
C GLY A 62 -2.45 5.25 9.15
N LYS A 63 -2.29 6.42 9.77
CA LYS A 63 -3.39 7.15 10.45
C LYS A 63 -4.33 7.84 9.46
N THR A 64 -4.00 7.83 8.18
CA THR A 64 -4.74 8.43 7.06
C THR A 64 -5.77 7.43 6.52
N ASP A 65 -6.93 7.44 7.19
CA ASP A 65 -8.23 6.83 6.87
C ASP A 65 -8.26 5.51 6.08
N PRO A 66 -8.76 4.42 6.70
CA PRO A 66 -9.08 3.22 5.97
C PRO A 66 -10.34 3.48 5.12
N MET A 67 -10.24 3.14 3.84
CA MET A 67 -11.35 2.64 3.01
C MET A 67 -12.15 3.67 2.22
N GLU A 68 -12.03 3.64 0.88
CA GLU A 68 -13.15 3.97 0.01
C GLU A 68 -14.24 2.91 0.23
N LYS A 69 -15.15 3.15 1.18
CA LYS A 69 -16.36 2.33 1.36
C LYS A 69 -17.28 2.53 0.15
N ARG A 70 -17.11 1.73 -0.91
CA ARG A 70 -18.16 1.56 -1.93
C ARG A 70 -19.27 0.68 -1.39
N THR A 71 -20.18 1.25 -0.61
CA THR A 71 -21.51 0.66 -0.45
C THR A 71 -22.37 1.10 -1.62
N ARG A 72 -22.57 0.20 -2.60
CA ARG A 72 -23.66 0.35 -3.57
C ARG A 72 -24.97 0.11 -2.83
N VAL A 73 -25.50 1.14 -2.17
CA VAL A 73 -26.84 1.07 -1.60
C VAL A 73 -27.81 1.20 -2.78
N ARG A 74 -28.36 0.08 -3.26
CA ARG A 74 -29.58 0.12 -4.07
C ARG A 74 -30.72 0.38 -3.10
N ALA A 75 -31.23 1.59 -3.05
CA ALA A 75 -32.50 1.87 -2.38
C ALA A 75 -33.57 0.96 -3.00
N ARG A 76 -34.28 0.19 -2.17
CA ARG A 76 -35.50 -0.50 -2.55
C ARG A 76 -36.62 0.11 -1.73
N VAL A 77 -37.37 1.02 -2.35
CA VAL A 77 -38.78 1.36 -2.09
C VAL A 77 -39.30 2.13 -3.28
#